data_AF-A0A6L9MPB3-F1
#
_entry.id   AF-A0A6L9MPB3-F1
#
_cell.length_a   1.000
_cell.length_b   1.000
_cell.length_c   1.000
_cell.angle_alpha   90.00
_cell.angle_beta   90.00
_cell.angle_gamma   90.00
#
_symmetry.space_group_name_H-M   'P 1'
#
loop_
_entity.id
_entity.type
_entity.pdbx_description
1 polymer ?
#
loop_
_entity_poly.entity_id
_entity_poly.type
_entity_poly.pdbx_seq_one_letter_code
_entity_poly.pdbx_strand_id
1 'polypeptide(L)' 'MARSSIIAIGASAGGVAALRSLAAALPSTLSAPILVVLHIGAVDFH' A
#
# COMPACT_ATOMS: atom_id res chain seq x y z
N MET A 1 13.55 19.21 -16.25
CA MET A 1 12.22 18.90 -15.67
C MET A 1 12.44 17.88 -14.56
N ALA A 2 11.92 18.13 -13.34
CA ALA A 2 11.93 17.10 -12.30
C ALA A 2 10.93 15.99 -12.69
N ARG A 3 11.34 14.73 -12.59
CA ARG A 3 10.48 13.58 -12.92
C ARG A 3 9.63 13.24 -11.70
N SER A 4 8.31 13.37 -11.82
CA SER A 4 7.38 12.86 -10.82
C SER A 4 7.36 11.34 -10.83
N SER A 5 7.47 10.72 -9.66
CA SER A 5 7.42 9.26 -9.48
C SER A 5 6.33 8.89 -8.48
N ILE A 6 5.67 7.76 -8.70
CA ILE A 6 4.73 7.14 -7.77
C ILE A 6 5.11 5.67 -7.60
N ILE A 7 4.94 5.15 -6.38
CA ILE A 7 5.05 3.71 -6.09
C ILE A 7 3.63 3.15 -6.06
N ALA A 8 3.33 2.20 -6.93
CA ALA A 8 2.04 1.51 -6.96
C ALA A 8 2.19 0.09 -6.40
N ILE A 9 1.29 -0.29 -5.47
CA ILE A 9 1.28 -1.60 -4.83
C ILE A 9 -0.10 -2.22 -5.00
N GLY A 10 -0.15 -3.42 -5.61
CA GLY A 10 -1.34 -4.26 -5.66
C GLY A 10 -1.20 -5.44 -4.69
N ALA A 11 -2.23 -5.71 -3.90
CA ALA A 11 -2.26 -6.84 -2.97
C ALA A 11 -3.64 -7.50 -2.88
N SER A 12 -3.68 -8.74 -2.39
CA SER A 12 -4.92 -9.51 -2.22
C SER A 12 -4.82 -10.39 -0.98
N ALA A 13 -4.89 -11.72 -1.10
CA ALA A 13 -4.73 -12.65 0.03
C ALA A 13 -3.42 -12.40 0.79
N GLY A 14 -3.50 -12.24 2.11
CA GLY A 14 -2.36 -11.88 2.97
C GLY A 14 -1.90 -10.42 2.87
N GLY A 15 -2.52 -9.61 2.00
CA GLY A 15 -2.11 -8.23 1.71
C GLY A 15 -2.10 -7.32 2.92
N VAL A 16 -3.06 -7.45 3.84
CA VAL A 16 -3.11 -6.64 5.07
C VAL A 16 -1.86 -6.87 5.94
N ALA A 17 -1.46 -8.12 6.16
CA ALA A 17 -0.30 -8.43 6.98
C ALA A 17 0.99 -7.89 6.33
N ALA A 18 1.16 -8.10 5.03
CA ALA A 18 2.30 -7.60 4.28
C ALA A 18 2.38 -6.06 4.29
N LEU A 19 1.25 -5.37 4.07
CA LEU A 19 1.19 -3.91 4.08
C LEU A 19 1.48 -3.33 5.47
N ARG A 20 1.07 -4.01 6.55
CA ARG A 20 1.44 -3.59 7.92
C ARG A 20 2.94 -3.68 8.15
N SER A 21 3.57 -4.79 7.75
CA SER A 21 5.02 -4.96 7.85
C SER A 21 5.77 -3.93 6.99
N LEU A 22 5.30 -3.69 5.76
CA LEU A 22 5.86 -2.68 4.88
C LEU A 22 5.77 -1.28 5.50
N ALA A 23 4.57 -0.86 5.93
CA ALA A 23 4.34 0.45 6.49
C ALA A 23 5.20 0.72 7.75
N ALA A 24 5.40 -0.30 8.58
CA ALA A 24 6.28 -0.21 9.75
C ALA A 24 7.77 -0.04 9.38
N ALA A 25 8.19 -0.53 8.21
CA ALA A 25 9.57 -0.45 7.73
C ALA A 25 9.84 0.76 6.81
N LEU A 26 8.82 1.54 6.45
CA LEU A 26 8.99 2.66 5.54
C LEU A 26 9.80 3.80 6.19
N PRO A 27 10.84 4.31 5.52
CA PRO A 27 11.56 5.47 6.00
C PRO A 27 10.68 6.71 5.88
N SER A 28 10.72 7.58 6.89
CA SER A 28 10.02 8.87 6.88
C SER A 28 10.52 9.83 5.80
N THR A 29 11.69 9.55 5.20
CA THR A 29 12.33 10.33 4.14
C THR A 29 11.91 9.90 2.72
N LEU A 30 11.00 8.94 2.58
CA LEU A 30 10.53 8.52 1.27
C LEU A 30 9.80 9.67 0.56
N SER A 31 10.42 10.21 -0.49
CA SER A 31 9.89 11.36 -1.23
C SER A 31 8.80 10.99 -2.27
N ALA A 32 8.63 9.71 -2.58
CA ALA A 32 7.65 9.26 -3.55
C ALA A 32 6.33 8.86 -2.85
N PRO A 33 5.16 9.35 -3.29
CA PRO A 33 3.88 8.88 -2.78
C PRO A 33 3.66 7.40 -3.09
N ILE A 34 2.91 6.73 -2.22
CA ILE A 34 2.52 5.32 -2.36
C ILE A 34 1.02 5.23 -2.61
N LEU A 35 0.62 4.57 -3.70
CA LEU A 35 -0.76 4.20 -3.99
C LEU A 35 -0.93 2.69 -3.77
N VAL A 36 -1.89 2.30 -2.95
CA VAL A 36 -2.18 0.90 -2.64
C VAL A 36 -3.57 0.53 -3.11
N VAL A 37 -3.67 -0.57 -3.85
CA VAL A 37 -4.93 -1.24 -4.18
C VAL A 37 -4.93 -2.61 -3.51
N LEU A 38 -5.88 -2.83 -2.59
CA LEU A 38 -6.03 -4.07 -1.83
C LEU A 38 -7.40 -4.67 -2.13
N HIS A 39 -7.43 -5.91 -2.62
CA HIS A 39 -8.67 -6.69 -2.64
C HIS A 39 -9.09 -6.99 -1.22
N ILE A 40 -10.24 -6.45 -0.81
CA ILE A 40 -10.90 -6.77 0.45
C ILE A 40 -12.21 -7.50 0.14
N GLY A 41 -12.60 -8.44 1.00
CA GLY A 41 -13.95 -9.00 0.93
C GLY A 41 -14.99 -7.94 1.23
N ALA A 42 -16.22 -8.13 0.73
CA ALA A 42 -17.35 -7.33 1.17
C ALA A 42 -17.63 -7.62 2.65
N VAL A 43 -17.76 -6.58 3.46
CA VAL A 43 -18.30 -6.69 4.81
C VAL A 43 -19.80 -6.90 4.68
N ASP A 44 -20.27 -8.12 4.95
CA ASP A 44 -21.69 -8.42 5.06
C ASP A 44 -22.09 -8.20 6.52
N PHE A 45 -22.99 -7.23 6.77
CA PHE A 45 -23.63 -7.06 8.07
C PHE A 45 -25.00 -7.72 8.00
N HIS A 46 -25.12 -8.94 8.55
CA HIS A 46 -26.40 -9.59 8.84
C HIS A 46 -27.03 -8.99 10.10
#